data_AF-T1FJ95-F1
#
_entry.id   AF-T1FJ95-F1
#
_cell.length_a   1.000
_cell.length_b   1.000
_cell.length_c   1.000
_cell.angle_alpha   90.00
_cell.angle_beta   90.00
_cell.angle_gamma   90.00
#
_symmetry.space_group_name_H-M   'P 1'
#
loop_
_entity.id
_entity.type
_entity.pdbx_description
1 polymer ?
#
loop_
_entity_poly.entity_id
_entity_poly.type
_entity_poly.pdbx_seq_one_letter_code
_entity_poly.pdbx_strand_id
1 'polypeptide(L)'
;MGKNKQGLAGLKSACSEHGALISRCQGLLATTNTMAHELGHVLGAEHDGDGNRCNAEDGFIMAAVSENSPKNENKFSRCSKNYFEELFDSLDRSRKGNCLLRKHNPRSRNPFSEYLKMSPGRIIDPHLQCKLQYGPSSYYCHIGSDDCTKMHCKNPDSVNCLESLIVKAYPNTTCGAGRSCQKRQCLPDPMTETDKDSCFFGDEPGPFILNGEHYECLKDNVRFCYYKDFEKKCCKTCAEAKDHSKPEKCKFGDRPNLVNFEGTPVTCSKDSISMCYYDWYEQKCCKTCAEAKDTSKSASCPYGDQPFKTNFDGEIISCSKNRTNMCYYDWYEKQCCLTCTEARTNSKSATCPYGDKPFKTNFDGEIVECSKDRTDYCYYEWYEKQCCQSCAEAKKDPTCPYGDKPGYMRFNDERVDCSAKNSNFCYYDSFAKRCCKMCAETKDVTKPGCEYGNKDRMCKSYLSRGPLARLCSGAGNFKDLCCLECLNYE
;
A
#
# COMPACT_ATOMS: atom_id res chain seq x y z
N MET A 1 17.96 57.72 -27.48
CA MET A 1 17.89 57.11 -26.13
C MET A 1 18.42 55.68 -26.25
N GLY A 2 19.68 55.43 -25.91
CA GLY A 2 20.37 54.17 -26.24
C GLY A 2 21.03 53.54 -25.02
N LYS A 3 20.79 52.23 -24.89
CA LYS A 3 21.43 51.22 -24.01
C LYS A 3 21.19 51.39 -22.50
N ASN A 4 20.61 50.35 -21.90
CA ASN A 4 20.17 50.20 -20.52
C ASN A 4 21.19 50.69 -19.47
N LYS A 5 21.09 51.95 -19.04
CA LYS A 5 21.85 52.45 -17.88
C LYS A 5 21.23 51.88 -16.61
N GLN A 6 21.98 51.05 -15.88
CA GLN A 6 21.54 50.51 -14.58
C GLN A 6 21.90 51.43 -13.41
N GLY A 7 22.71 52.47 -13.64
CA GLY A 7 23.08 53.47 -12.66
C GLY A 7 23.38 54.84 -13.28
N LEU A 8 23.68 55.80 -12.40
CA LEU A 8 24.11 57.16 -12.73
C LEU A 8 24.95 57.75 -11.60
N ALA A 9 26.11 58.30 -11.92
CA ALA A 9 26.97 59.04 -11.00
C ALA A 9 27.50 60.35 -11.60
N GLY A 10 27.85 61.28 -10.72
CA GLY A 10 28.64 62.46 -11.10
C GLY A 10 30.11 62.09 -11.31
N LEU A 11 30.67 62.39 -12.47
CA LEU A 11 32.10 62.18 -12.75
C LEU A 11 32.98 63.13 -11.91
N LYS A 12 34.04 62.60 -11.29
CA LYS A 12 35.01 63.37 -10.46
C LYS A 12 34.33 64.19 -9.35
N SER A 13 33.25 63.65 -8.79
CA SER A 13 32.37 64.36 -7.86
C SER A 13 32.66 64.09 -6.39
N ALA A 14 33.62 63.21 -6.06
CA ALA A 14 34.03 62.97 -4.68
C ALA A 14 34.39 64.29 -3.96
N CYS A 15 33.99 64.40 -2.69
CA CYS A 15 34.18 65.62 -1.88
C CYS A 15 33.50 66.89 -2.42
N SER A 16 32.45 66.73 -3.23
CA SER A 16 31.57 67.82 -3.65
C SER A 16 30.13 67.60 -3.15
N GLU A 17 29.29 68.63 -3.24
CA GLU A 17 27.84 68.53 -2.94
C GLU A 17 27.09 67.62 -3.92
N HIS A 18 27.72 67.28 -5.06
CA HIS A 18 27.18 66.38 -6.08
C HIS A 18 27.84 64.99 -6.07
N GLY A 19 28.58 64.65 -5.01
CA GLY A 19 29.21 63.35 -4.80
C GLY A 19 28.19 62.24 -4.51
N ALA A 20 27.28 62.00 -5.45
CA ALA A 20 26.18 61.07 -5.33
C ALA A 20 26.15 60.11 -6.52
N LEU A 21 25.62 58.92 -6.27
CA LEU A 21 25.31 57.92 -7.29
C LEU A 21 23.94 57.31 -7.03
N ILE A 22 23.31 56.86 -8.10
CA ILE A 22 22.03 56.14 -8.10
C ILE A 22 22.27 54.81 -8.80
N SER A 23 21.73 53.73 -8.24
CA SER A 23 21.76 52.41 -8.84
C SER A 23 20.38 51.80 -8.80
N ARG A 24 19.96 51.18 -9.89
CA ARG A 24 18.75 50.37 -9.95
C ARG A 24 19.01 49.07 -9.19
N CYS A 25 18.19 48.78 -8.19
CA CYS A 25 18.28 47.51 -7.48
C CYS A 25 17.79 46.36 -8.37
N GLN A 26 18.68 45.40 -8.63
CA GLN A 26 18.40 44.18 -9.39
C GLN A 26 19.28 43.05 -8.83
N GLY A 27 18.78 42.32 -7.83
CA GLY A 27 19.57 41.33 -7.09
C GLY A 27 20.82 41.92 -6.42
N LEU A 28 21.55 41.12 -5.63
CA LEU A 28 22.73 41.63 -4.92
C LEU A 28 23.93 41.84 -5.87
N LEU A 29 24.25 40.85 -6.70
CA LEU A 29 25.45 40.89 -7.54
C LEU A 29 25.39 41.99 -8.61
N ALA A 30 24.28 42.11 -9.35
CA ALA A 30 24.18 43.13 -10.38
C ALA A 30 24.18 44.54 -9.77
N THR A 31 23.40 44.76 -8.70
CA THR A 31 23.40 46.03 -7.97
C THR A 31 24.79 46.40 -7.43
N THR A 32 25.54 45.44 -6.88
CA THR A 32 26.89 45.68 -6.35
C THR A 32 27.87 46.06 -7.47
N ASN A 33 27.80 45.38 -8.62
CA ASN A 33 28.65 45.71 -9.76
C ASN A 33 28.33 47.10 -10.31
N THR A 34 27.05 47.43 -10.47
CA THR A 34 26.61 48.77 -10.86
C THR A 34 27.06 49.82 -9.86
N MET A 35 26.88 49.59 -8.55
CA MET A 35 27.35 50.54 -7.54
C MET A 35 28.87 50.73 -7.58
N ALA A 36 29.66 49.68 -7.82
CA ALA A 36 31.10 49.79 -7.96
C ALA A 36 31.51 50.59 -9.20
N HIS A 37 30.81 50.40 -10.33
CA HIS A 37 30.98 51.17 -11.56
C HIS A 37 30.69 52.65 -11.35
N GLU A 38 29.51 52.96 -10.80
CA GLU A 38 29.11 54.35 -10.54
C GLU A 38 30.01 55.01 -9.49
N LEU A 39 30.48 54.26 -8.48
CA LEU A 39 31.47 54.77 -7.53
C LEU A 39 32.81 55.06 -8.22
N GLY A 40 33.19 54.27 -9.23
CA GLY A 40 34.34 54.55 -10.08
C GLY A 40 34.23 55.93 -10.77
N HIS A 41 33.06 56.27 -11.30
CA HIS A 41 32.81 57.62 -11.84
C HIS A 41 32.91 58.71 -10.78
N VAL A 42 32.33 58.51 -9.58
CA VAL A 42 32.48 59.44 -8.45
C VAL A 42 33.97 59.67 -8.11
N LEU A 43 34.76 58.59 -8.16
CA LEU A 43 36.21 58.60 -7.95
C LEU A 43 37.02 59.04 -9.18
N GLY A 44 36.34 59.43 -10.27
CA GLY A 44 36.93 60.14 -11.39
C GLY A 44 37.31 59.29 -12.60
N ALA A 45 37.06 57.98 -12.57
CA ALA A 45 37.31 57.12 -13.71
C ALA A 45 36.28 57.34 -14.83
N GLU A 46 36.79 57.45 -16.06
CA GLU A 46 35.99 57.35 -17.27
C GLU A 46 35.86 55.87 -17.68
N HIS A 47 35.01 55.59 -18.68
CA HIS A 47 34.85 54.22 -19.17
C HIS A 47 36.15 53.69 -19.78
N ASP A 48 36.42 52.40 -19.61
CA ASP A 48 37.49 51.74 -20.36
C ASP A 48 37.15 51.77 -21.86
N GLY A 49 38.13 52.16 -22.70
CA GLY A 49 37.95 52.33 -24.14
C GLY A 49 37.41 53.70 -24.57
N ASP A 50 37.11 54.60 -23.63
CA ASP A 50 36.66 55.96 -23.90
C ASP A 50 37.83 56.94 -23.76
N GLY A 51 38.48 57.26 -24.90
CA GLY A 51 39.59 58.22 -24.94
C GLY A 51 40.87 57.82 -24.17
N ASN A 52 40.96 56.57 -23.69
CA ASN A 52 42.10 56.06 -22.92
C ASN A 52 42.71 54.78 -23.50
N ARG A 53 43.81 54.30 -22.90
CA ARG A 53 44.60 53.16 -23.42
C ARG A 53 44.06 51.78 -23.06
N CYS A 54 42.98 51.69 -22.29
CA CYS A 54 42.39 50.43 -21.87
C CYS A 54 41.31 50.00 -22.85
N ASN A 55 41.13 48.69 -23.08
CA ASN A 55 40.11 48.18 -23.99
C ASN A 55 38.80 47.93 -23.24
N ALA A 56 37.67 48.36 -23.81
CA ALA A 56 36.33 48.09 -23.27
C ALA A 56 36.05 46.57 -23.17
N GLU A 57 36.59 45.78 -24.10
CA GLU A 57 36.39 44.31 -24.19
C GLU A 57 37.15 43.53 -23.11
N ASP A 58 38.07 44.16 -22.37
CA ASP A 58 38.78 43.48 -21.28
C ASP A 58 37.86 43.19 -20.07
N GLY A 59 36.69 43.82 -20.02
CA GLY A 59 35.63 43.49 -19.09
C GLY A 59 35.94 43.85 -17.63
N PHE A 60 36.67 44.94 -17.40
CA PHE A 60 36.87 45.53 -16.07
C PHE A 60 35.60 46.26 -15.61
N ILE A 61 35.55 46.65 -14.33
CA ILE A 61 34.39 47.33 -13.72
C ILE A 61 33.93 48.54 -14.52
N MET A 62 34.84 49.33 -15.11
CA MET A 62 34.53 50.55 -15.87
C MET A 62 34.23 50.32 -17.36
N ALA A 63 34.04 49.08 -17.82
CA ALA A 63 33.57 48.82 -19.17
C ALA A 63 32.18 49.45 -19.39
N ALA A 64 31.99 50.22 -20.48
CA ALA A 64 30.74 50.93 -20.76
C ALA A 64 29.54 50.00 -21.02
N VAL A 65 29.80 48.75 -21.40
CA VAL A 65 28.78 47.71 -21.56
C VAL A 65 29.22 46.52 -20.74
N SER A 66 28.37 46.07 -19.82
CA SER A 66 28.61 44.84 -19.09
C SER A 66 28.41 43.65 -20.03
N GLU A 67 29.49 42.95 -20.34
CA GLU A 67 29.41 41.68 -21.07
C GLU A 67 28.89 40.54 -20.18
N ASN A 68 28.34 39.51 -20.82
CA ASN A 68 27.96 38.29 -20.12
C ASN A 68 29.22 37.52 -19.67
N SER A 69 29.52 37.59 -18.38
CA SER A 69 30.68 36.94 -17.73
C SER A 69 32.06 37.49 -18.13
N PRO A 70 32.35 38.75 -17.78
CA PRO A 70 33.64 39.37 -18.08
C PRO A 70 34.79 38.65 -17.36
N LYS A 71 35.97 38.61 -17.99
CA LYS A 71 37.18 38.01 -17.39
C LYS A 71 37.64 38.76 -16.13
N ASN A 72 37.39 40.07 -16.08
CA ASN A 72 37.87 40.97 -15.03
C ASN A 72 36.74 41.65 -14.24
N GLU A 73 35.57 41.00 -14.13
CA GLU A 73 34.31 41.58 -13.62
C GLU A 73 34.37 42.21 -12.20
N ASN A 74 35.42 41.92 -11.42
CA ASN A 74 35.62 42.44 -10.06
C ASN A 74 36.93 43.24 -9.91
N LYS A 75 37.46 43.80 -11.01
CA LYS A 75 38.73 44.54 -11.01
C LYS A 75 38.56 45.87 -11.73
N PHE A 76 39.25 46.89 -11.23
CA PHE A 76 39.48 48.12 -11.96
C PHE A 76 40.68 47.96 -12.90
N SER A 77 40.57 48.54 -14.10
CA SER A 77 41.64 48.57 -15.09
C SER A 77 42.82 49.44 -14.60
N ARG A 78 43.93 49.44 -15.34
CA ARG A 78 45.03 50.37 -15.07
C ARG A 78 44.60 51.83 -15.29
N CYS A 79 43.76 52.09 -16.29
CA CYS A 79 43.27 53.44 -16.58
C CYS A 79 42.39 53.97 -15.45
N SER A 80 41.45 53.14 -14.96
CA SER A 80 40.63 53.47 -13.80
C SER A 80 41.47 53.86 -12.58
N LYS A 81 42.53 53.09 -12.28
CA LYS A 81 43.43 53.36 -11.15
C LYS A 81 44.18 54.68 -11.31
N ASN A 82 44.68 54.96 -12.51
CA ASN A 82 45.35 56.23 -12.79
C ASN A 82 44.39 57.42 -12.58
N TYR A 83 43.14 57.31 -13.02
CA TYR A 83 42.14 58.37 -12.78
C TYR A 83 41.85 58.58 -11.29
N PHE A 84 41.82 57.50 -10.49
CA PHE A 84 41.65 57.61 -9.05
C PHE A 84 42.83 58.35 -8.42
N GLU A 85 44.07 58.00 -8.79
CA GLU A 85 45.29 58.67 -8.32
C GLU A 85 45.29 60.16 -8.69
N GLU A 86 44.95 60.50 -9.93
CA GLU A 86 44.83 61.89 -10.38
C GLU A 86 43.79 62.68 -9.58
N LEU A 87 42.62 62.08 -9.31
CA LEU A 87 41.60 62.73 -8.48
C LEU A 87 42.11 62.94 -7.06
N PHE A 88 42.72 61.93 -6.43
CA PHE A 88 43.25 62.04 -5.07
C PHE A 88 44.32 63.13 -4.95
N ASP A 89 45.27 63.19 -5.89
CA ASP A 89 46.29 64.25 -5.96
C ASP A 89 45.67 65.64 -6.13
N SER A 90 44.56 65.75 -6.86
CA SER A 90 43.83 67.01 -7.04
C SER A 90 43.11 67.44 -5.75
N LEU A 91 42.53 66.48 -5.01
CA LEU A 91 41.85 66.72 -3.75
C LEU A 91 42.82 67.13 -2.64
N ASP A 92 44.00 66.50 -2.59
CA ASP A 92 45.05 66.84 -1.60
C ASP A 92 45.60 68.25 -1.82
N ARG A 93 45.65 68.72 -3.07
CA ARG A 93 46.04 70.10 -3.41
C ARG A 93 44.89 71.11 -3.28
N SER A 94 43.66 70.65 -3.11
CA SER A 94 42.48 71.52 -3.06
C SER A 94 42.40 72.31 -1.75
N ARG A 95 42.05 73.60 -1.85
CA ARG A 95 41.77 74.45 -0.67
C ARG A 95 40.58 73.97 0.17
N LYS A 96 39.68 73.17 -0.42
CA LYS A 96 38.54 72.56 0.29
C LYS A 96 38.95 71.34 1.13
N GLY A 97 40.17 70.84 0.95
CA GLY A 97 40.72 69.67 1.61
C GLY A 97 40.17 68.35 1.06
N ASN A 98 40.93 67.27 1.27
CA ASN A 98 40.51 65.93 0.89
C ASN A 98 39.62 65.30 1.98
N CYS A 99 38.32 65.21 1.69
CA CYS A 99 37.33 64.65 2.62
C CYS A 99 37.51 63.14 2.87
N LEU A 100 38.23 62.42 2.00
CA LEU A 100 38.45 60.97 2.09
C LEU A 100 39.53 60.60 3.12
N LEU A 101 40.37 61.55 3.55
CA LEU A 101 41.42 61.31 4.55
C LEU A 101 40.87 61.07 5.96
N ARG A 102 39.59 61.41 6.19
CA ARG A 102 38.95 61.24 7.49
C ARG A 102 38.55 59.78 7.71
N LYS A 103 39.39 59.04 8.45
CA LYS A 103 39.20 57.60 8.78
C LYS A 103 37.88 57.24 9.47
N HIS A 104 37.21 58.18 10.13
CA HIS A 104 35.95 57.92 10.83
C HIS A 104 34.98 59.10 10.68
N ASN A 105 33.77 58.82 10.21
CA ASN A 105 32.64 59.71 10.45
C ASN A 105 32.23 59.51 11.93
N PRO A 106 32.35 60.50 12.83
CA PRO A 106 32.03 60.34 14.26
C PRO A 106 30.55 60.02 14.50
N ARG A 107 29.69 60.28 13.52
CA ARG A 107 28.25 59.95 13.55
C ARG A 107 27.93 58.57 12.97
N SER A 108 28.92 57.90 12.36
CA SER A 108 28.75 56.54 11.84
C SER A 108 29.01 55.53 12.97
N ARG A 109 27.94 55.01 13.57
CA ARG A 109 28.00 53.65 14.13
C ARG A 109 28.08 52.75 12.92
N ASN A 110 29.26 52.24 12.56
CA ASN A 110 29.37 51.31 11.42
C ASN A 110 28.69 49.98 11.81
N PRO A 111 27.42 49.74 11.44
CA PRO A 111 26.69 48.53 11.83
C PRO A 111 27.09 47.34 10.93
N PHE A 112 27.96 47.57 9.93
CA PHE A 112 28.26 46.63 8.85
C PHE A 112 29.51 45.79 9.12
N SER A 113 30.22 45.99 10.23
CA SER A 113 31.49 45.29 10.51
C SER A 113 31.32 43.77 10.66
N GLU A 114 30.13 43.31 11.02
CA GLU A 114 29.77 41.89 11.08
C GLU A 114 29.36 41.35 9.69
N TYR A 115 28.54 42.10 8.94
CA TYR A 115 28.10 41.75 7.60
C TYR A 115 29.23 41.69 6.56
N LEU A 116 30.32 42.43 6.77
CA LEU A 116 31.51 42.39 5.91
C LEU A 116 32.38 41.13 6.13
N LYS A 117 32.15 40.36 7.21
CA LYS A 117 32.93 39.14 7.50
C LYS A 117 32.36 37.89 6.83
N MET A 118 31.12 37.94 6.35
CA MET A 118 30.43 36.78 5.78
C MET A 118 30.18 36.99 4.29
N SER A 119 30.50 35.97 3.51
CA SER A 119 30.23 35.96 2.06
C SER A 119 28.72 35.87 1.80
N PRO A 120 28.16 36.55 0.78
CA PRO A 120 26.71 36.63 0.58
C PRO A 120 26.00 35.27 0.46
N GLY A 121 26.62 34.27 -0.16
CA GLY A 121 26.02 32.94 -0.29
C GLY A 121 25.93 32.16 1.04
N ARG A 122 26.56 32.66 2.12
CA ARG A 122 26.42 32.10 3.48
C ARG A 122 25.17 32.56 4.20
N ILE A 123 24.68 33.75 3.84
CA ILE A 123 23.58 34.42 4.55
C ILE A 123 22.32 34.51 3.68
N ILE A 124 22.45 34.37 2.37
CA ILE A 124 21.35 34.40 1.40
C ILE A 124 21.31 33.04 0.70
N ASP A 125 20.32 32.22 1.07
CA ASP A 125 20.09 30.93 0.42
C ASP A 125 19.65 31.10 -1.05
N PRO A 126 19.81 30.06 -1.89
CA PRO A 126 19.43 30.09 -3.30
C PRO A 126 17.99 30.55 -3.60
N HIS A 127 17.00 30.17 -2.77
CA HIS A 127 15.63 30.63 -3.00
C HIS A 127 15.55 32.15 -2.82
N LEU A 128 16.18 32.70 -1.78
CA LEU A 128 16.23 34.15 -1.59
C LEU A 128 17.05 34.85 -2.68
N GLN A 129 18.13 34.26 -3.19
CA GLN A 129 18.88 34.81 -4.33
C GLN A 129 17.99 34.98 -5.56
N CYS A 130 17.17 33.97 -5.89
CA CYS A 130 16.19 34.04 -6.97
C CYS A 130 15.11 35.10 -6.72
N LYS A 131 14.59 35.19 -5.49
CA LYS A 131 13.61 36.22 -5.11
C LYS A 131 14.15 37.64 -5.27
N LEU A 132 15.39 37.87 -4.86
CA LEU A 132 16.05 39.17 -4.99
C LEU A 132 16.29 39.56 -6.45
N GLN A 133 16.48 38.58 -7.34
CA GLN A 133 16.74 38.83 -8.76
C GLN A 133 15.46 39.01 -9.59
N TYR A 134 14.46 38.16 -9.39
CA TYR A 134 13.28 38.06 -10.26
C TYR A 134 11.95 38.34 -9.54
N GLY A 135 11.98 38.64 -8.24
CA GLY A 135 10.80 38.97 -7.45
C GLY A 135 10.25 37.80 -6.62
N PRO A 136 9.22 38.06 -5.79
CA PRO A 136 8.80 37.18 -4.70
C PRO A 136 8.31 35.79 -5.14
N SER A 137 7.83 35.66 -6.38
CA SER A 137 7.33 34.40 -6.95
C SER A 137 8.43 33.49 -7.52
N SER A 138 9.67 33.98 -7.61
CA SER A 138 10.82 33.18 -8.07
C SER A 138 11.47 32.46 -6.90
N TYR A 139 12.05 31.28 -7.16
CA TYR A 139 12.79 30.51 -6.17
C TYR A 139 13.78 29.58 -6.89
N TYR A 140 14.76 29.04 -6.17
CA TYR A 140 15.74 28.11 -6.73
C TYR A 140 15.10 26.77 -7.16
N CYS A 141 15.38 26.38 -8.39
CA CYS A 141 14.92 25.16 -9.02
C CYS A 141 15.99 24.09 -8.94
N HIS A 142 15.65 22.91 -8.42
CA HIS A 142 16.57 21.77 -8.28
C HIS A 142 16.86 21.03 -9.61
N ILE A 143 17.24 21.79 -10.65
CA ILE A 143 17.50 21.31 -12.01
C ILE A 143 19.00 21.40 -12.31
N GLY A 144 19.60 20.27 -12.69
CA GLY A 144 21.02 20.20 -13.04
C GLY A 144 21.94 19.87 -11.85
N SER A 145 23.25 19.98 -12.10
CA SER A 145 24.33 19.63 -11.17
C SER A 145 25.40 20.71 -11.01
N ASP A 146 25.36 21.82 -11.77
CA ASP A 146 26.31 22.93 -11.66
C ASP A 146 25.61 24.23 -11.26
N ASP A 147 25.26 24.32 -9.98
CA ASP A 147 24.59 25.49 -9.40
C ASP A 147 25.53 26.71 -9.28
N CYS A 148 26.85 26.51 -9.34
CA CYS A 148 27.79 27.60 -9.12
C CYS A 148 27.93 28.52 -10.33
N THR A 149 27.78 27.98 -11.55
CA THR A 149 27.79 28.76 -12.78
C THR A 149 26.38 29.06 -13.29
N LYS A 150 25.46 28.11 -13.14
CA LYS A 150 24.11 28.15 -13.72
C LYS A 150 23.08 27.74 -12.68
N MET A 151 22.88 28.59 -11.68
CA MET A 151 21.79 28.42 -10.74
C MET A 151 20.47 28.70 -11.46
N HIS A 152 19.54 27.76 -11.39
CA HIS A 152 18.24 27.86 -12.03
C HIS A 152 17.22 28.51 -11.08
N CYS A 153 16.61 29.61 -11.50
CA CYS A 153 15.54 30.28 -10.78
C CYS A 153 14.21 30.10 -11.51
N LYS A 154 13.12 29.82 -10.80
CA LYS A 154 11.79 29.75 -11.39
C LYS A 154 11.48 31.07 -12.10
N ASN A 155 11.07 30.97 -13.36
CA ASN A 155 10.48 32.09 -14.07
C ASN A 155 9.13 32.43 -13.40
N PRO A 156 8.94 33.66 -12.87
CA PRO A 156 7.68 34.08 -12.25
C PRO A 156 6.44 33.87 -13.13
N ASP A 157 6.60 33.93 -14.46
CA ASP A 157 5.53 33.77 -15.43
C ASP A 157 5.25 32.30 -15.80
N SER A 158 6.08 31.37 -15.31
CA SER A 158 5.94 29.93 -15.58
C SER A 158 5.38 29.19 -14.36
N VAL A 159 4.65 28.11 -14.63
CA VAL A 159 4.10 27.26 -13.56
C VAL A 159 5.19 26.42 -12.91
N ASN A 160 6.22 26.03 -13.66
CA ASN A 160 7.23 25.09 -13.21
C ASN A 160 8.65 25.59 -13.54
N CYS A 161 9.64 24.79 -13.13
CA CYS A 161 11.05 25.10 -13.30
C CYS A 161 11.64 24.77 -14.68
N LEU A 162 10.89 24.15 -15.61
CA LEU A 162 11.40 23.78 -16.95
C LEU A 162 11.83 25.02 -17.75
N GLU A 163 11.16 26.14 -17.55
CA GLU A 163 11.48 27.44 -18.16
C GLU A 163 12.26 28.34 -17.19
N SER A 164 13.13 27.75 -16.38
CA SER A 164 13.91 28.49 -15.38
C SER A 164 14.88 29.50 -16.01
N LEU A 165 15.05 30.61 -15.33
CA LEU A 165 15.99 31.67 -15.64
C LEU A 165 17.35 31.35 -15.00
N ILE A 166 18.43 31.52 -15.75
CA ILE A 166 19.78 31.20 -15.28
C ILE A 166 20.40 32.42 -14.59
N VAL A 167 20.94 32.22 -13.40
CA VAL A 167 21.73 33.22 -12.67
C VAL A 167 23.03 32.61 -12.14
N LYS A 168 23.97 33.48 -11.76
CA LYS A 168 25.18 33.06 -11.05
C LYS A 168 24.84 32.93 -9.55
N ALA A 169 25.16 31.79 -8.96
CA ALA A 169 25.09 31.67 -7.51
C ALA A 169 26.09 32.63 -6.84
N TYR A 170 25.71 33.13 -5.67
CA TYR A 170 26.58 34.03 -4.93
C TYR A 170 27.83 33.29 -4.42
N PRO A 171 28.96 33.99 -4.20
CA PRO A 171 30.13 33.38 -3.60
C PRO A 171 29.77 32.69 -2.29
N ASN A 172 30.31 31.49 -2.08
CA ASN A 172 30.06 30.59 -0.97
C ASN A 172 28.60 30.14 -0.77
N THR A 173 27.78 30.21 -1.82
CA THR A 173 26.49 29.48 -1.84
C THR A 173 26.78 27.99 -1.72
N THR A 174 26.08 27.29 -0.83
CA THR A 174 26.21 25.83 -0.72
C THR A 174 25.88 25.17 -2.06
N CYS A 175 26.63 24.15 -2.46
CA CYS A 175 26.41 23.43 -3.72
C CYS A 175 26.49 21.90 -3.56
N GLY A 176 26.59 21.43 -2.32
CA GLY A 176 26.68 20.02 -1.94
C GLY A 176 27.20 19.86 -0.52
N ALA A 177 27.19 18.63 0.00
CA ALA A 177 27.67 18.34 1.37
C ALA A 177 29.15 18.71 1.51
N GLY A 178 29.47 19.53 2.50
CA GLY A 178 30.84 20.02 2.71
C GLY A 178 31.41 20.80 1.52
N ARG A 179 30.57 21.40 0.65
CA ARG A 179 31.01 22.18 -0.53
C ARG A 179 30.27 23.52 -0.69
N SER A 180 30.94 24.50 -1.28
CA SER A 180 30.35 25.78 -1.67
C SER A 180 30.93 26.36 -2.95
N CYS A 181 30.22 27.33 -3.53
CA CYS A 181 30.62 28.00 -4.76
C CYS A 181 31.79 28.95 -4.55
N GLN A 182 32.97 28.55 -5.02
CA GLN A 182 34.21 29.32 -4.94
C GLN A 182 34.80 29.48 -6.33
N LYS A 183 35.06 30.72 -6.76
CA LYS A 183 35.53 31.03 -8.12
C LYS A 183 34.70 30.31 -9.21
N ARG A 184 33.37 30.29 -9.02
CA ARG A 184 32.39 29.63 -9.90
C ARG A 184 32.50 28.11 -9.99
N GLN A 185 33.15 27.46 -9.03
CA GLN A 185 33.26 26.00 -8.96
C GLN A 185 32.72 25.52 -7.61
N CYS A 186 32.12 24.32 -7.60
CA CYS A 186 31.69 23.68 -6.36
C CYS A 186 32.87 23.00 -5.66
N LEU A 187 33.53 23.72 -4.75
CA LEU A 187 34.76 23.30 -4.08
C LEU A 187 34.50 22.90 -2.62
N PRO A 188 35.34 22.02 -2.04
CA PRO A 188 35.26 21.67 -0.62
C PRO A 188 35.29 22.89 0.29
N ASP A 189 34.50 22.83 1.35
CA ASP A 189 34.27 23.91 2.27
C ASP A 189 33.91 23.35 3.67
N PRO A 190 34.83 23.43 4.65
CA PRO A 190 34.62 22.85 5.98
C PRO A 190 33.56 23.60 6.82
N MET A 191 33.07 24.75 6.34
CA MET A 191 32.04 25.53 7.03
C MET A 191 30.62 25.15 6.59
N THR A 192 30.44 24.21 5.65
CA THR A 192 29.12 23.64 5.32
C THR A 192 28.95 22.28 5.97
N GLU A 193 27.71 21.94 6.38
CA GLU A 193 27.39 20.64 6.97
C GLU A 193 27.71 19.50 5.98
N THR A 194 28.30 18.41 6.49
CA THR A 194 28.71 17.24 5.72
C THR A 194 27.62 16.18 5.57
N ASP A 195 26.53 16.27 6.35
CA ASP A 195 25.64 15.12 6.59
C ASP A 195 24.26 15.22 5.90
N LYS A 196 24.02 16.22 5.05
CA LYS A 196 22.70 16.44 4.40
C LYS A 196 22.77 16.43 2.88
N ASP A 197 23.14 15.32 2.28
CA ASP A 197 23.45 15.24 0.84
C ASP A 197 22.31 15.58 -0.15
N SER A 198 21.08 15.91 0.27
CA SER A 198 20.00 16.23 -0.69
C SER A 198 19.04 17.37 -0.33
N CYS A 199 19.13 17.97 0.87
CA CYS A 199 18.09 18.89 1.37
C CYS A 199 18.61 20.23 1.91
N PHE A 200 19.66 20.77 1.30
CA PHE A 200 20.30 22.02 1.76
C PHE A 200 19.37 23.23 1.78
N PHE A 201 18.37 23.25 0.89
CA PHE A 201 17.49 24.40 0.70
C PHE A 201 16.04 24.13 1.11
N GLY A 202 15.77 22.94 1.65
CA GLY A 202 14.44 22.51 2.05
C GLY A 202 13.58 22.05 0.87
N ASP A 203 12.27 22.13 1.05
CA ASP A 203 11.29 21.73 0.04
C ASP A 203 11.14 22.78 -1.06
N GLU A 204 10.82 22.33 -2.27
CA GLU A 204 10.49 23.17 -3.40
C GLU A 204 9.26 24.04 -3.07
N PRO A 205 9.38 25.38 -3.14
CA PRO A 205 8.27 26.25 -2.81
C PRO A 205 7.12 26.16 -3.82
N GLY A 206 5.91 25.86 -3.35
CA GLY A 206 4.70 25.88 -4.18
C GLY A 206 4.55 24.70 -5.13
N PRO A 207 3.57 24.76 -6.05
CA PRO A 207 3.23 23.64 -6.92
C PRO A 207 4.26 23.41 -8.02
N PHE A 208 4.52 22.13 -8.31
CA PHE A 208 5.36 21.67 -9.40
C PHE A 208 4.69 20.51 -10.14
N ILE A 209 5.20 20.18 -11.33
CA ILE A 209 4.63 19.10 -12.17
C ILE A 209 5.59 17.91 -12.17
N LEU A 210 5.06 16.70 -11.92
CA LEU A 210 5.72 15.42 -12.16
C LEU A 210 4.81 14.56 -13.02
N ASN A 211 5.32 14.02 -14.12
CA ASN A 211 4.58 13.14 -15.04
C ASN A 211 3.21 13.70 -15.51
N GLY A 212 3.10 15.03 -15.66
CA GLY A 212 1.88 15.70 -16.09
C GLY A 212 0.87 16.00 -14.97
N GLU A 213 1.17 15.64 -13.72
CA GLU A 213 0.33 15.93 -12.55
C GLU A 213 0.96 16.98 -11.64
N HIS A 214 0.12 17.75 -10.96
CA HIS A 214 0.52 18.80 -10.03
C HIS A 214 0.73 18.25 -8.62
N TYR A 215 1.85 18.64 -8.01
CA TYR A 215 2.26 18.22 -6.69
C TYR A 215 2.73 19.42 -5.88
N GLU A 216 2.54 19.32 -4.56
CA GLU A 216 3.12 20.21 -3.55
C GLU A 216 3.67 19.35 -2.42
N CYS A 217 4.67 19.88 -1.70
CA CYS A 217 5.28 19.24 -0.53
C CYS A 217 4.35 19.35 0.69
N LEU A 218 3.22 18.65 0.63
CA LEU A 218 2.17 18.60 1.64
C LEU A 218 2.17 17.23 2.32
N LYS A 219 1.68 17.19 3.57
CA LYS A 219 1.54 15.95 4.35
C LYS A 219 0.70 14.88 3.65
N ASP A 220 -0.30 15.26 2.88
CA ASP A 220 -1.16 14.32 2.15
C ASP A 220 -0.43 13.64 0.97
N ASN A 221 0.67 14.24 0.51
CA ASN A 221 1.49 13.73 -0.59
C ASN A 221 2.71 12.93 -0.12
N VAL A 222 2.90 12.68 1.17
CA VAL A 222 4.10 11.98 1.70
C VAL A 222 4.24 10.55 1.17
N ARG A 223 3.15 9.94 0.70
CA ARG A 223 3.18 8.65 -0.01
C ARG A 223 3.97 8.69 -1.32
N PHE A 224 4.20 9.87 -1.90
CA PHE A 224 5.04 10.04 -3.08
C PHE A 224 6.54 10.13 -2.73
N CYS A 225 6.92 10.20 -1.46
CA CYS A 225 8.33 10.14 -1.03
C CYS A 225 9.04 8.82 -1.36
N TYR A 226 8.31 7.80 -1.84
CA TYR A 226 8.93 6.61 -2.43
C TYR A 226 9.54 6.86 -3.83
N TYR A 227 9.17 7.95 -4.51
CA TYR A 227 9.69 8.32 -5.82
C TYR A 227 10.80 9.37 -5.68
N LYS A 228 11.97 9.08 -6.24
CA LYS A 228 13.17 9.92 -6.08
C LYS A 228 12.98 11.37 -6.53
N ASP A 229 12.21 11.60 -7.60
CA ASP A 229 11.97 12.96 -8.10
C ASP A 229 11.12 13.79 -7.12
N PHE A 230 10.12 13.16 -6.50
CA PHE A 230 9.33 13.80 -5.45
C PHE A 230 10.16 13.96 -4.18
N GLU A 231 10.91 12.94 -3.75
CA GLU A 231 11.79 13.01 -2.57
C GLU A 231 12.86 14.09 -2.70
N LYS A 232 13.42 14.31 -3.91
CA LYS A 232 14.39 15.38 -4.16
C LYS A 232 13.77 16.77 -4.00
N LYS A 233 12.53 16.95 -4.48
CA LYS A 233 11.80 18.23 -4.40
C LYS A 233 11.21 18.48 -3.01
N CYS A 234 10.79 17.43 -2.32
CA CYS A 234 10.11 17.49 -1.02
C CYS A 234 10.92 16.84 0.10
N CYS A 235 12.24 17.01 0.06
CA CYS A 235 13.17 16.29 0.92
C CYS A 235 12.95 16.54 2.42
N LYS A 236 12.53 17.74 2.83
CA LYS A 236 12.25 18.07 4.23
C LYS A 236 10.92 17.43 4.65
N THR A 237 9.88 17.60 3.84
CA THR A 237 8.59 16.93 4.06
C THR A 237 8.75 15.41 4.15
N CYS A 238 9.55 14.81 3.27
CA CYS A 238 9.83 13.37 3.28
C CYS A 238 10.66 12.95 4.51
N ALA A 239 11.67 13.72 4.91
CA ALA A 239 12.44 13.43 6.11
C ALA A 239 11.58 13.47 7.38
N GLU A 240 10.69 14.45 7.50
CA GLU A 240 9.77 14.60 8.64
C GLU A 240 8.68 13.53 8.66
N ALA A 241 8.20 13.09 7.49
CA ALA A 241 7.16 12.08 7.38
C ALA A 241 7.67 10.64 7.54
N LYS A 242 9.00 10.43 7.52
CA LYS A 242 9.61 9.09 7.58
C LYS A 242 9.37 8.45 8.94
N ASP A 243 8.52 7.42 8.98
CA ASP A 243 8.32 6.60 10.18
C ASP A 243 9.46 5.59 10.32
N HIS A 244 10.41 5.89 11.21
CA HIS A 244 11.57 5.05 11.49
C HIS A 244 11.24 3.77 12.27
N SER A 245 10.02 3.66 12.84
CA SER A 245 9.55 2.42 13.49
C SER A 245 9.05 1.38 12.48
N LYS A 246 8.81 1.80 11.23
CA LYS A 246 8.31 0.93 10.16
C LYS A 246 9.46 0.45 9.27
N PRO A 247 9.32 -0.73 8.63
CA PRO A 247 10.31 -1.19 7.67
C PRO A 247 10.43 -0.20 6.51
N GLU A 248 11.60 -0.14 5.86
CA GLU A 248 11.88 0.81 4.77
C GLU A 248 10.85 0.75 3.62
N LYS A 249 10.24 -0.43 3.39
CA LYS A 249 9.14 -0.60 2.42
C LYS A 249 7.85 0.14 2.79
N CYS A 250 7.62 0.43 4.07
CA CYS A 250 6.40 1.01 4.64
C CYS A 250 6.60 2.33 5.41
N LYS A 251 7.79 2.94 5.31
CA LYS A 251 8.15 4.18 6.04
C LYS A 251 7.26 5.39 5.74
N PHE A 252 6.51 5.38 4.64
CA PHE A 252 5.54 6.42 4.26
C PHE A 252 4.11 5.88 4.08
N GLY A 253 3.84 4.66 4.57
CA GLY A 253 2.55 3.99 4.39
C GLY A 253 2.36 3.39 2.98
N ASP A 254 1.13 3.44 2.49
CA ASP A 254 0.75 2.86 1.20
C ASP A 254 1.29 3.66 0.01
N ARG A 255 1.78 2.96 -1.01
CA ARG A 255 2.29 3.55 -2.25
C ARG A 255 1.15 3.89 -3.22
N PRO A 256 1.20 5.05 -3.89
CA PRO A 256 0.22 5.42 -4.90
C PRO A 256 0.52 4.76 -6.26
N ASN A 257 -0.37 4.97 -7.23
CA ASN A 257 -0.18 4.65 -8.66
C ASN A 257 0.29 3.21 -8.92
N LEU A 258 -0.34 2.24 -8.24
CA LEU A 258 -0.05 0.83 -8.43
C LEU A 258 -0.74 0.32 -9.70
N VAL A 259 -0.06 -0.59 -10.39
CA VAL A 259 -0.60 -1.32 -11.53
C VAL A 259 -0.36 -2.81 -11.30
N ASN A 260 -1.30 -3.66 -11.74
CA ASN A 260 -1.11 -5.10 -11.73
C ASN A 260 -0.21 -5.54 -12.91
N PHE A 261 0.02 -6.85 -13.06
CA PHE A 261 0.83 -7.41 -14.15
C PHE A 261 0.26 -7.14 -15.56
N GLU A 262 -1.03 -6.84 -15.66
CA GLU A 262 -1.73 -6.52 -16.92
C GLU A 262 -1.73 -5.00 -17.21
N GLY A 263 -1.15 -4.19 -16.31
CA GLY A 263 -1.15 -2.72 -16.44
C GLY A 263 -2.43 -2.04 -15.92
N THR A 264 -3.36 -2.80 -15.34
CA THR A 264 -4.60 -2.26 -14.77
C THR A 264 -4.31 -1.54 -13.46
N PRO A 265 -4.81 -0.30 -13.25
CA PRO A 265 -4.66 0.41 -11.98
C PRO A 265 -5.23 -0.38 -10.81
N VAL A 266 -4.47 -0.44 -9.72
CA VAL A 266 -4.88 -1.05 -8.46
C VAL A 266 -4.73 -0.01 -7.35
N THR A 267 -5.69 0.03 -6.44
CA THR A 267 -5.65 0.93 -5.29
C THR A 267 -5.52 0.12 -4.01
N CYS A 268 -4.72 0.61 -3.06
CA CYS A 268 -4.74 0.10 -1.69
C CYS A 268 -6.09 0.43 -1.06
N SER A 269 -6.99 -0.55 -1.01
CA SER A 269 -8.36 -0.41 -0.51
C SER A 269 -8.78 -1.63 0.31
N LYS A 270 -9.76 -1.42 1.19
CA LYS A 270 -10.45 -2.48 1.94
C LYS A 270 -11.12 -3.52 1.05
N ASP A 271 -11.53 -3.13 -0.16
CA ASP A 271 -12.17 -4.04 -1.13
C ASP A 271 -11.17 -5.01 -1.77
N SER A 272 -9.87 -4.75 -1.63
CA SER A 272 -8.79 -5.53 -2.22
C SER A 272 -7.88 -6.16 -1.17
N ILE A 273 -8.35 -6.36 0.06
CA ILE A 273 -7.53 -6.92 1.15
C ILE A 273 -7.06 -8.35 0.87
N SER A 274 -7.80 -9.13 0.08
CA SER A 274 -7.36 -10.47 -0.33
C SER A 274 -6.08 -10.41 -1.17
N MET A 275 -5.79 -9.29 -1.83
CA MET A 275 -4.53 -9.10 -2.54
C MET A 275 -3.32 -9.04 -1.60
N CYS A 276 -3.51 -8.80 -0.30
CA CYS A 276 -2.44 -8.81 0.71
C CYS A 276 -1.79 -10.19 0.91
N TYR A 277 -2.36 -11.26 0.35
CA TYR A 277 -1.66 -12.56 0.24
C TYR A 277 -0.50 -12.52 -0.77
N TYR A 278 -0.43 -11.53 -1.65
CA TYR A 278 0.68 -11.35 -2.58
C TYR A 278 1.75 -10.43 -2.01
N ASP A 279 2.98 -10.91 -1.99
CA ASP A 279 4.16 -10.13 -1.54
C ASP A 279 4.25 -8.78 -2.25
N TRP A 280 4.00 -8.72 -3.56
CA TRP A 280 4.08 -7.47 -4.31
C TRP A 280 3.03 -6.46 -3.82
N TYR A 281 1.82 -6.90 -3.49
CA TYR A 281 0.75 -6.02 -3.02
C TYR A 281 0.98 -5.65 -1.56
N GLU A 282 1.36 -6.60 -0.70
CA GLU A 282 1.66 -6.34 0.71
C GLU A 282 2.83 -5.35 0.88
N GLN A 283 3.86 -5.44 0.03
CA GLN A 283 4.98 -4.49 0.06
C GLN A 283 4.58 -3.07 -0.37
N LYS A 284 3.54 -2.92 -1.19
CA LYS A 284 3.12 -1.64 -1.74
C LYS A 284 1.95 -1.02 -0.95
N CYS A 285 1.02 -1.85 -0.47
CA CYS A 285 -0.14 -1.50 0.33
C CYS A 285 0.02 -1.93 1.79
N CYS A 286 1.22 -1.73 2.33
CA CYS A 286 1.63 -2.26 3.62
C CYS A 286 0.81 -1.72 4.80
N LYS A 287 0.34 -0.46 4.75
CA LYS A 287 -0.51 0.11 5.81
C LYS A 287 -1.90 -0.50 5.72
N THR A 288 -2.50 -0.52 4.52
CA THR A 288 -3.80 -1.17 4.29
C THR A 288 -3.79 -2.63 4.73
N CYS A 289 -2.75 -3.39 4.35
CA CYS A 289 -2.63 -4.80 4.73
C CYS A 289 -2.41 -4.97 6.24
N ALA A 290 -1.56 -4.16 6.87
CA ALA A 290 -1.35 -4.23 8.31
C ALA A 290 -2.63 -3.93 9.11
N GLU A 291 -3.43 -2.96 8.67
CA GLU A 291 -4.71 -2.61 9.29
C GLU A 291 -5.80 -3.67 9.06
N ALA A 292 -5.79 -4.34 7.91
CA ALA A 292 -6.76 -5.38 7.58
C ALA A 292 -6.44 -6.75 8.20
N LYS A 293 -5.21 -6.96 8.65
CA LYS A 293 -4.73 -8.25 9.16
C LYS A 293 -5.46 -8.63 10.45
N ASP A 294 -6.32 -9.64 10.36
CA ASP A 294 -7.05 -10.17 11.51
C ASP A 294 -6.21 -11.22 12.25
N THR A 295 -5.56 -10.80 13.35
CA THR A 295 -4.74 -11.69 14.18
C THR A 295 -5.55 -12.63 15.07
N SER A 296 -6.87 -12.47 15.13
CA SER A 296 -7.77 -13.37 15.89
C SER A 296 -8.18 -14.61 15.08
N LYS A 297 -7.98 -14.58 13.76
CA LYS A 297 -8.23 -15.71 12.85
C LYS A 297 -7.01 -16.62 12.73
N SER A 298 -7.24 -17.82 12.19
CA SER A 298 -6.16 -18.75 11.82
C SER A 298 -5.06 -18.02 11.04
N ALA A 299 -3.80 -18.36 11.29
CA ALA A 299 -2.65 -17.80 10.56
C ALA A 299 -2.73 -17.99 9.03
N SER A 300 -3.55 -18.95 8.57
CA SER A 300 -3.85 -19.18 7.16
C SER A 300 -4.93 -18.25 6.56
N CYS A 301 -5.64 -17.47 7.38
CA CYS A 301 -6.78 -16.63 6.99
C CYS A 301 -6.70 -15.13 7.41
N PRO A 302 -5.53 -14.48 7.42
CA PRO A 302 -5.40 -13.11 7.92
C PRO A 302 -6.21 -12.07 7.15
N TYR A 303 -6.55 -12.34 5.88
CA TYR A 303 -7.23 -11.41 4.98
C TYR A 303 -8.53 -11.98 4.36
N GLY A 304 -9.05 -13.08 4.90
CA GLY A 304 -10.19 -13.81 4.34
C GLY A 304 -9.81 -14.74 3.18
N ASP A 305 -10.76 -15.03 2.30
CA ASP A 305 -10.56 -15.91 1.14
C ASP A 305 -9.49 -15.36 0.18
N GLN A 306 -8.61 -16.23 -0.32
CA GLN A 306 -7.54 -15.86 -1.24
C GLN A 306 -8.10 -15.43 -2.62
N PRO A 307 -7.44 -14.56 -3.39
CA PRO A 307 -7.95 -14.06 -4.66
C PRO A 307 -7.82 -15.06 -5.82
N PHE A 308 -6.72 -15.81 -5.90
CA PHE A 308 -6.53 -16.89 -6.88
C PHE A 308 -6.57 -18.23 -6.16
N LYS A 309 -7.44 -19.10 -6.65
CA LYS A 309 -7.69 -20.40 -6.05
C LYS A 309 -7.60 -21.40 -7.19
N THR A 310 -6.67 -22.34 -7.09
CA THR A 310 -6.54 -23.42 -8.08
C THR A 310 -6.55 -24.76 -7.39
N ASN A 311 -7.13 -25.77 -8.04
CA ASN A 311 -6.96 -27.16 -7.62
C ASN A 311 -5.56 -27.67 -7.97
N PHE A 312 -5.29 -28.95 -7.68
CA PHE A 312 -4.02 -29.60 -8.01
C PHE A 312 -3.72 -29.66 -9.51
N ASP A 313 -4.76 -29.61 -10.35
CA ASP A 313 -4.67 -29.62 -11.81
C ASP A 313 -4.48 -28.22 -12.41
N GLY A 314 -4.42 -27.17 -11.57
CA GLY A 314 -4.25 -25.78 -12.00
C GLY A 314 -5.52 -25.10 -12.47
N GLU A 315 -6.69 -25.72 -12.32
CA GLU A 315 -7.98 -25.14 -12.70
C GLU A 315 -8.43 -24.09 -11.69
N ILE A 316 -8.94 -22.96 -12.18
CA ILE A 316 -9.48 -21.89 -11.34
C ILE A 316 -10.73 -22.39 -10.64
N ILE A 317 -10.73 -22.32 -9.31
CA ILE A 317 -11.88 -22.64 -8.47
C ILE A 317 -12.41 -21.38 -7.79
N SER A 318 -13.69 -21.37 -7.42
CA SER A 318 -14.30 -20.29 -6.65
C SER A 318 -14.64 -20.77 -5.24
N CYS A 319 -14.40 -19.92 -4.25
CA CYS A 319 -14.99 -20.14 -2.93
C CYS A 319 -16.48 -19.89 -3.05
N SER A 320 -17.28 -20.87 -2.69
CA SER A 320 -18.72 -20.81 -2.86
C SER A 320 -19.41 -21.44 -1.67
N LYS A 321 -20.46 -20.77 -1.20
CA LYS A 321 -21.39 -21.31 -0.18
C LYS A 321 -22.13 -22.55 -0.66
N ASN A 322 -22.12 -22.83 -1.97
CA ASN A 322 -22.71 -24.04 -2.56
C ASN A 322 -21.70 -25.19 -2.72
N ARG A 323 -20.42 -24.97 -2.39
CA ARG A 323 -19.35 -25.97 -2.46
C ARG A 323 -18.64 -26.17 -1.11
N THR A 324 -19.39 -26.04 -0.02
CA THR A 324 -18.83 -26.14 1.35
C THR A 324 -18.19 -27.49 1.60
N ASN A 325 -18.70 -28.57 1.00
CA ASN A 325 -18.10 -29.90 1.09
C ASN A 325 -16.62 -29.95 0.66
N MET A 326 -16.17 -29.05 -0.22
CA MET A 326 -14.76 -28.97 -0.60
C MET A 326 -13.86 -28.55 0.57
N CYS A 327 -14.40 -27.91 1.61
CA CYS A 327 -13.68 -27.52 2.82
C CYS A 327 -13.14 -28.70 3.64
N TYR A 328 -13.52 -29.95 3.34
CA TYR A 328 -12.84 -31.13 3.90
C TYR A 328 -11.43 -31.33 3.34
N TYR A 329 -11.05 -30.65 2.25
CA TYR A 329 -9.69 -30.68 1.73
C TYR A 329 -8.86 -29.51 2.28
N ASP A 330 -7.71 -29.82 2.87
CA ASP A 330 -6.78 -28.82 3.45
C ASP A 330 -6.42 -27.69 2.48
N TRP A 331 -6.24 -27.99 1.19
CA TRP A 331 -5.89 -26.99 0.18
C TRP A 331 -7.04 -26.01 -0.05
N TYR A 332 -8.29 -26.49 -0.09
CA TYR A 332 -9.47 -25.67 -0.26
C TYR A 332 -9.74 -24.87 1.00
N GLU A 333 -9.62 -25.47 2.19
CA GLU A 333 -9.80 -24.77 3.46
C GLU A 333 -8.77 -23.63 3.65
N LYS A 334 -7.53 -23.80 3.16
CA LYS A 334 -6.52 -22.73 3.17
C LYS A 334 -6.88 -21.58 2.23
N GLN A 335 -7.33 -21.87 1.01
CA GLN A 335 -7.65 -20.85 0.01
C GLN A 335 -9.03 -20.19 0.22
N CYS A 336 -9.98 -20.93 0.80
CA CYS A 336 -11.37 -20.54 1.06
C CYS A 336 -11.71 -20.46 2.55
N CYS A 337 -10.75 -19.99 3.33
CA CYS A 337 -10.79 -20.06 4.79
C CYS A 337 -11.96 -19.30 5.42
N LEU A 338 -12.38 -18.16 4.87
CA LEU A 338 -13.54 -17.41 5.37
C LEU A 338 -14.82 -18.17 5.04
N THR A 339 -14.97 -18.59 3.79
CA THR A 339 -16.11 -19.40 3.34
C THR A 339 -16.25 -20.68 4.17
N CYS A 340 -15.15 -21.40 4.42
CA CYS A 340 -15.16 -22.62 5.21
C CYS A 340 -15.43 -22.34 6.69
N THR A 341 -14.85 -21.27 7.26
CA THR A 341 -15.14 -20.89 8.66
C THR A 341 -16.62 -20.59 8.84
N GLU A 342 -17.22 -19.80 7.94
CA GLU A 342 -18.66 -19.51 7.96
C GLU A 342 -19.51 -20.78 7.83
N ALA A 343 -19.13 -21.70 6.95
CA ALA A 343 -19.82 -22.98 6.79
C ALA A 343 -19.78 -23.81 8.07
N ARG A 344 -18.61 -23.90 8.71
CA ARG A 344 -18.42 -24.63 9.96
C ARG A 344 -19.23 -24.02 11.11
N THR A 345 -19.24 -22.70 11.25
CA THR A 345 -19.99 -22.03 12.33
C THR A 345 -21.49 -22.14 12.16
N ASN A 346 -21.97 -22.22 10.91
CA ASN A 346 -23.39 -22.39 10.62
C ASN A 346 -23.84 -23.87 10.63
N SER A 347 -22.92 -24.83 10.73
CA SER A 347 -23.27 -26.25 10.75
C SER A 347 -23.96 -26.64 12.05
N LYS A 348 -25.05 -27.39 11.93
CA LYS A 348 -25.79 -27.98 13.06
C LYS A 348 -25.16 -29.27 13.58
N SER A 349 -24.09 -29.77 12.96
CA SER A 349 -23.47 -31.05 13.29
C SER A 349 -21.95 -30.91 13.41
N ALA A 350 -21.42 -31.24 14.59
CA ALA A 350 -19.98 -31.24 14.85
C ALA A 350 -19.23 -32.30 14.02
N THR A 351 -19.90 -33.40 13.66
CA THR A 351 -19.33 -34.48 12.84
C THR A 351 -19.51 -34.23 11.34
N CYS A 352 -20.33 -33.23 10.96
CA CYS A 352 -20.65 -32.87 9.58
C CYS A 352 -20.52 -31.35 9.35
N PRO A 353 -19.35 -30.74 9.61
CA PRO A 353 -19.19 -29.29 9.59
C PRO A 353 -19.44 -28.66 8.21
N TYR A 354 -19.34 -29.44 7.13
CA TYR A 354 -19.38 -28.94 5.77
C TYR A 354 -20.42 -29.66 4.87
N GLY A 355 -21.26 -30.51 5.45
CA GLY A 355 -22.16 -31.41 4.73
C GLY A 355 -21.51 -32.73 4.34
N ASP A 356 -22.06 -33.40 3.33
CA ASP A 356 -21.54 -34.67 2.80
C ASP A 356 -20.15 -34.48 2.17
N LYS A 357 -19.22 -35.40 2.43
CA LYS A 357 -17.85 -35.34 1.89
C LYS A 357 -17.86 -35.47 0.36
N PRO A 358 -16.90 -34.89 -0.39
CA PRO A 358 -16.88 -34.96 -1.85
C PRO A 358 -16.47 -36.34 -2.39
N PHE A 359 -15.47 -36.99 -1.79
CA PHE A 359 -15.03 -38.34 -2.17
C PHE A 359 -15.54 -39.37 -1.17
N LYS A 360 -16.25 -40.40 -1.66
CA LYS A 360 -16.78 -41.49 -0.82
C LYS A 360 -16.49 -42.83 -1.47
N THR A 361 -15.88 -43.74 -0.72
CA THR A 361 -15.61 -45.10 -1.19
C THR A 361 -16.09 -46.12 -0.16
N ASN A 362 -16.65 -47.23 -0.63
CA ASN A 362 -16.90 -48.39 0.22
C ASN A 362 -15.59 -49.11 0.56
N PHE A 363 -15.68 -50.22 1.30
CA PHE A 363 -14.52 -51.04 1.68
C PHE A 363 -13.81 -51.67 0.47
N ASP A 364 -14.50 -51.84 -0.65
CA ASP A 364 -13.98 -52.41 -1.89
C ASP A 364 -13.34 -51.34 -2.80
N GLY A 365 -13.33 -50.07 -2.37
CA GLY A 365 -12.77 -48.95 -3.13
C GLY A 365 -13.69 -48.39 -4.22
N GLU A 366 -14.94 -48.85 -4.29
CA GLU A 366 -15.92 -48.36 -5.25
C GLU A 366 -16.49 -47.01 -4.79
N ILE A 367 -16.67 -46.09 -5.74
CA ILE A 367 -17.25 -44.78 -5.48
C ILE A 367 -18.74 -44.95 -5.15
N VAL A 368 -19.17 -44.41 -4.02
CA VAL A 368 -20.57 -44.45 -3.59
C VAL A 368 -21.15 -43.05 -3.51
N GLU A 369 -22.33 -42.84 -4.08
CA GLU A 369 -23.02 -41.55 -3.98
C GLU A 369 -23.79 -41.42 -2.66
N CYS A 370 -23.73 -40.23 -2.06
CA CYS A 370 -24.59 -39.91 -0.92
C CYS A 370 -25.99 -39.61 -1.44
N SER A 371 -26.99 -40.26 -0.87
CA SER A 371 -28.38 -39.99 -1.20
C SER A 371 -29.25 -40.25 0.02
N LYS A 372 -30.20 -39.35 0.27
CA LYS A 372 -31.25 -39.55 1.29
C LYS A 372 -32.15 -40.76 1.01
N ASP A 373 -32.14 -41.27 -0.22
CA ASP A 373 -32.94 -42.44 -0.62
C ASP A 373 -32.21 -43.76 -0.32
N ARG A 374 -30.89 -43.74 -0.09
CA ARG A 374 -30.10 -44.91 0.34
C ARG A 374 -30.09 -45.05 1.86
N THR A 375 -31.28 -45.21 2.45
CA THR A 375 -31.45 -45.17 3.91
C THR A 375 -30.75 -46.35 4.60
N ASP A 376 -30.79 -47.54 4.02
CA ASP A 376 -30.14 -48.75 4.53
C ASP A 376 -28.62 -48.60 4.72
N TYR A 377 -27.96 -47.85 3.83
CA TYR A 377 -26.52 -47.58 3.92
C TYR A 377 -26.15 -46.75 5.14
N CYS A 378 -27.05 -45.92 5.67
CA CYS A 378 -26.81 -45.10 6.84
C CYS A 378 -26.65 -45.89 8.15
N TYR A 379 -26.93 -47.20 8.15
CA TYR A 379 -26.56 -48.08 9.26
C TYR A 379 -25.08 -48.46 9.29
N TYR A 380 -24.33 -48.22 8.21
CA TYR A 380 -22.89 -48.46 8.18
C TYR A 380 -22.13 -47.21 8.63
N GLU A 381 -21.29 -47.35 9.64
CA GLU A 381 -20.52 -46.24 10.25
C GLU A 381 -19.67 -45.46 9.23
N TRP A 382 -19.05 -46.16 8.28
CA TRP A 382 -18.25 -45.51 7.23
C TRP A 382 -19.10 -44.62 6.32
N TYR A 383 -20.32 -45.05 5.96
CA TYR A 383 -21.23 -44.30 5.11
C TYR A 383 -21.81 -43.12 5.89
N GLU A 384 -22.26 -43.33 7.13
CA GLU A 384 -22.77 -42.26 7.99
C GLU A 384 -21.72 -41.16 8.23
N LYS A 385 -20.44 -41.52 8.35
CA LYS A 385 -19.33 -40.54 8.49
C LYS A 385 -19.02 -39.75 7.22
N GLN A 386 -19.29 -40.29 6.04
CA GLN A 386 -19.01 -39.63 4.75
C GLN A 386 -20.23 -38.94 4.16
N CYS A 387 -21.43 -39.48 4.41
CA CYS A 387 -22.74 -39.04 3.94
C CYS A 387 -23.62 -38.54 5.08
N CYS A 388 -23.00 -37.81 6.02
CA CYS A 388 -23.63 -37.39 7.27
C CYS A 388 -24.85 -36.48 7.10
N GLN A 389 -24.87 -35.61 6.08
CA GLN A 389 -26.03 -34.77 5.79
C GLN A 389 -27.15 -35.60 5.17
N SER A 390 -26.83 -36.41 4.14
CA SER A 390 -27.82 -37.30 3.52
C SER A 390 -28.47 -38.24 4.53
N CYS A 391 -27.67 -38.82 5.45
CA CYS A 391 -28.19 -39.68 6.51
C CYS A 391 -29.02 -38.91 7.54
N ALA A 392 -28.62 -37.69 7.90
CA ALA A 392 -29.43 -36.85 8.78
C ALA A 392 -30.80 -36.54 8.16
N GLU A 393 -30.86 -36.27 6.85
CA GLU A 393 -32.11 -36.05 6.10
C GLU A 393 -32.95 -37.33 5.93
N ALA A 394 -32.30 -38.49 5.79
CA ALA A 394 -32.94 -39.79 5.68
C ALA A 394 -33.58 -40.26 7.00
N LYS A 395 -33.14 -39.72 8.15
CA LYS A 395 -33.58 -40.15 9.47
C LYS A 395 -35.03 -39.76 9.75
N LYS A 396 -35.94 -40.75 9.79
CA LYS A 396 -37.38 -40.50 9.96
C LYS A 396 -37.89 -40.69 11.39
N ASP A 397 -37.41 -41.71 12.09
CA ASP A 397 -37.93 -42.10 13.41
C ASP A 397 -36.78 -42.51 14.38
N PRO A 398 -36.79 -42.11 15.66
CA PRO A 398 -35.72 -42.49 16.60
C PRO A 398 -35.54 -44.00 16.82
N THR A 399 -36.62 -44.78 16.71
CA THR A 399 -36.67 -46.24 16.91
C THR A 399 -36.47 -47.03 15.61
N CYS A 400 -36.78 -46.43 14.47
CA CYS A 400 -36.53 -46.98 13.14
C CYS A 400 -35.87 -45.92 12.21
N PRO A 401 -34.61 -45.51 12.48
CA PRO A 401 -33.98 -44.34 11.87
C PRO A 401 -34.03 -44.35 10.35
N TYR A 402 -33.66 -45.48 9.76
CA TYR A 402 -33.45 -45.60 8.32
C TYR A 402 -34.24 -46.76 7.68
N GLY A 403 -35.25 -47.30 8.38
CA GLY A 403 -35.97 -48.50 7.97
C GLY A 403 -35.27 -49.80 8.38
N ASP A 404 -35.50 -50.87 7.63
CA ASP A 404 -34.94 -52.20 7.91
C ASP A 404 -33.41 -52.20 7.74
N LYS A 405 -32.67 -52.78 8.71
CA LYS A 405 -31.20 -52.88 8.59
C LYS A 405 -30.82 -53.98 7.59
N PRO A 406 -29.86 -53.72 6.70
CA PRO A 406 -29.44 -54.68 5.68
C PRO A 406 -28.85 -55.96 6.29
N GLY A 407 -28.90 -57.07 5.55
CA GLY A 407 -28.39 -58.39 5.94
C GLY A 407 -29.43 -59.31 6.58
N TYR A 408 -28.96 -60.37 7.25
CA TYR A 408 -29.80 -61.40 7.84
C TYR A 408 -29.53 -61.58 9.34
N MET A 409 -30.50 -62.12 10.06
CA MET A 409 -30.34 -62.67 11.41
C MET A 409 -30.26 -64.19 11.35
N ARG A 410 -29.59 -64.81 12.33
CA ARG A 410 -29.57 -66.28 12.45
C ARG A 410 -30.51 -66.70 13.57
N PHE A 411 -31.43 -67.61 13.25
CA PHE A 411 -32.30 -68.28 14.20
C PHE A 411 -32.16 -69.78 13.97
N ASN A 412 -31.63 -70.53 14.96
CA ASN A 412 -31.42 -71.98 14.87
C ASN A 412 -30.74 -72.42 13.54
N ASP A 413 -29.63 -71.76 13.19
CA ASP A 413 -28.86 -71.95 11.95
C ASP A 413 -29.56 -71.56 10.63
N GLU A 414 -30.80 -71.08 10.65
CA GLU A 414 -31.47 -70.51 9.48
C GLU A 414 -31.18 -69.01 9.33
N ARG A 415 -30.99 -68.56 8.09
CA ARG A 415 -30.85 -67.13 7.75
C ARG A 415 -32.22 -66.52 7.52
N VAL A 416 -32.56 -65.53 8.32
CA VAL A 416 -33.85 -64.84 8.28
C VAL A 416 -33.63 -63.38 7.90
N ASP A 417 -34.25 -62.96 6.80
CA ASP A 417 -34.23 -61.59 6.26
C ASP A 417 -35.50 -60.81 6.62
N CYS A 418 -35.46 -59.49 6.43
CA CYS A 418 -36.61 -58.61 6.63
C CYS A 418 -37.58 -58.73 5.43
N SER A 419 -38.32 -59.84 5.35
CA SER A 419 -39.30 -60.09 4.31
C SER A 419 -40.63 -60.52 4.92
N ALA A 420 -41.75 -60.25 4.23
CA ALA A 420 -43.09 -60.52 4.75
C ALA A 420 -43.34 -62.01 5.10
N LYS A 421 -42.67 -62.95 4.42
CA LYS A 421 -42.68 -64.39 4.77
C LYS A 421 -42.14 -64.69 6.17
N ASN A 422 -41.38 -63.76 6.74
CA ASN A 422 -40.77 -63.85 8.07
C ASN A 422 -41.45 -62.93 9.09
N SER A 423 -42.65 -62.42 8.81
CA SER A 423 -43.41 -61.56 9.74
C SER A 423 -43.56 -62.19 11.12
N ASN A 424 -43.67 -63.51 11.21
CA ASN A 424 -43.77 -64.25 12.48
C ASN A 424 -42.57 -63.98 13.43
N PHE A 425 -41.42 -63.56 12.92
CA PHE A 425 -40.28 -63.20 13.76
C PHE A 425 -40.40 -61.80 14.38
N CYS A 426 -41.35 -60.96 13.96
CA CYS A 426 -41.60 -59.63 14.53
C CYS A 426 -42.08 -59.66 16.00
N TYR A 427 -42.44 -60.83 16.55
CA TYR A 427 -42.66 -60.98 17.99
C TYR A 427 -41.36 -60.99 18.81
N TYR A 428 -40.19 -61.19 18.19
CA TYR A 428 -38.90 -61.11 18.86
C TYR A 428 -38.35 -59.68 18.77
N ASP A 429 -38.08 -59.05 19.92
CA ASP A 429 -37.65 -57.64 20.00
C ASP A 429 -36.40 -57.33 19.14
N SER A 430 -35.40 -58.21 19.13
CA SER A 430 -34.20 -58.05 18.30
C SER A 430 -34.50 -58.05 16.81
N PHE A 431 -35.46 -58.88 16.37
CA PHE A 431 -35.88 -58.95 14.98
C PHE A 431 -36.75 -57.74 14.63
N ALA A 432 -37.72 -57.39 15.49
CA ALA A 432 -38.57 -56.23 15.32
C ALA A 432 -37.77 -54.92 15.22
N LYS A 433 -36.71 -54.76 16.03
CA LYS A 433 -35.81 -53.60 15.96
C LYS A 433 -35.00 -53.55 14.67
N ARG A 434 -34.64 -54.69 14.10
CA ARG A 434 -33.85 -54.75 12.87
C ARG A 434 -34.70 -54.64 11.61
N CYS A 435 -35.88 -55.25 11.61
CA CYS A 435 -36.83 -55.27 10.51
C CYS A 435 -38.04 -54.37 10.82
N CYS A 436 -37.79 -53.20 11.39
CA CYS A 436 -38.81 -52.32 11.94
C CYS A 436 -39.81 -51.79 10.91
N LYS A 437 -39.38 -51.55 9.67
CA LYS A 437 -40.27 -51.09 8.60
C LYS A 437 -41.16 -52.25 8.13
N MET A 438 -40.57 -53.40 7.79
CA MET A 438 -41.34 -54.58 7.36
C MET A 438 -42.32 -55.03 8.45
N CYS A 439 -41.89 -55.07 9.72
CA CYS A 439 -42.79 -55.39 10.83
C CYS A 439 -43.93 -54.37 10.92
N ALA A 440 -43.65 -53.06 10.86
CA ALA A 440 -44.72 -52.06 10.87
C ALA A 440 -45.71 -52.24 9.70
N GLU A 441 -45.23 -52.57 8.50
CA GLU A 441 -46.05 -52.76 7.30
C GLU A 441 -46.87 -54.06 7.33
N THR A 442 -46.36 -55.12 7.97
CA THR A 442 -47.04 -56.43 8.07
C THR A 442 -47.93 -56.58 9.30
N LYS A 443 -47.93 -55.59 10.22
CA LYS A 443 -48.72 -55.62 11.45
C LYS A 443 -50.21 -55.48 11.15
N ASP A 444 -50.97 -56.54 11.38
CA ASP A 444 -52.43 -56.53 11.33
C ASP A 444 -53.01 -56.25 12.73
N VAL A 445 -53.33 -54.97 12.99
CA VAL A 445 -53.92 -54.54 14.26
C VAL A 445 -55.34 -55.09 14.51
N THR A 446 -55.98 -55.69 13.51
CA THR A 446 -57.33 -56.28 13.65
C THR A 446 -57.31 -57.65 14.31
N LYS A 447 -56.13 -58.25 14.51
CA LYS A 447 -55.94 -59.57 15.11
C LYS A 447 -55.02 -59.50 16.33
N PRO A 448 -55.49 -59.02 17.49
CA PRO A 448 -54.68 -58.91 18.70
C PRO A 448 -54.07 -60.26 19.11
N GLY A 449 -52.77 -60.29 19.40
CA GLY A 449 -52.01 -61.50 19.72
C GLY A 449 -51.56 -62.34 18.50
N CYS A 450 -52.06 -62.01 17.30
CA CYS A 450 -51.72 -62.61 16.01
C CYS A 450 -51.35 -61.58 14.94
N GLU A 451 -50.87 -60.41 15.35
CA GLU A 451 -50.68 -59.25 14.48
C GLU A 451 -49.70 -59.53 13.33
N TYR A 452 -48.79 -60.49 13.48
CA TYR A 452 -47.85 -60.92 12.44
C TYR A 452 -48.10 -62.34 11.92
N GLY A 453 -49.28 -62.88 12.24
CA GLY A 453 -49.66 -64.26 11.98
C GLY A 453 -49.25 -65.24 13.08
N ASN A 454 -49.27 -66.53 12.75
CA ASN A 454 -48.85 -67.62 13.65
C ASN A 454 -47.39 -67.42 14.07
N LYS A 455 -47.10 -67.56 15.37
CA LYS A 455 -45.73 -67.45 15.92
C LYS A 455 -44.88 -68.67 15.51
N ASP A 456 -45.48 -69.85 15.42
CA ASP A 456 -44.85 -71.07 14.90
C ASP A 456 -45.25 -71.32 13.43
N ARG A 457 -44.28 -71.70 12.60
CA ARG A 457 -44.49 -72.04 11.18
C ARG A 457 -45.09 -73.43 11.00
N MET A 458 -44.94 -74.30 12.00
CA MET A 458 -45.40 -75.68 11.98
C MET A 458 -46.88 -75.82 12.32
N CYS A 459 -47.62 -74.72 12.51
CA CYS A 459 -49.04 -74.73 12.88
C CYS A 459 -49.93 -75.59 11.99
N LYS A 460 -49.72 -75.54 10.67
CA LYS A 460 -50.45 -76.41 9.72
C LYS A 460 -50.12 -77.89 9.87
N SER A 461 -48.90 -78.23 10.29
CA SER A 461 -48.50 -79.62 10.53
C SER A 461 -49.14 -80.20 11.79
N TYR A 462 -49.39 -79.37 12.82
CA TYR A 462 -50.06 -79.80 14.04
C TYR A 462 -51.55 -80.12 13.82
N LEU A 463 -52.19 -79.56 12.79
CA LEU A 463 -53.58 -79.88 12.42
C LEU A 463 -53.79 -81.37 12.07
N SER A 464 -52.71 -82.09 11.73
CA SER A 464 -52.74 -83.54 11.51
C SER A 464 -52.81 -84.36 12.81
N ARG A 465 -52.63 -83.73 13.98
CA ARG A 465 -52.51 -84.41 15.29
C ARG A 465 -53.81 -84.44 16.10
N GLY A 466 -54.89 -83.79 15.65
CA GLY A 466 -56.19 -83.81 16.32
C GLY A 466 -57.15 -82.69 15.89
N PRO A 467 -58.42 -82.71 16.33
CA PRO A 467 -59.40 -81.70 15.94
C PRO A 467 -59.06 -80.31 16.50
N LEU A 468 -59.14 -79.30 15.63
CA LEU A 468 -58.81 -77.88 15.91
C LEU A 468 -59.45 -77.34 17.19
N ALA A 469 -60.73 -77.65 17.41
CA ALA A 469 -61.48 -77.24 18.60
C ALA A 469 -60.79 -77.67 19.91
N ARG A 470 -60.21 -78.87 19.97
CA ARG A 470 -59.51 -79.39 21.16
C ARG A 470 -58.10 -78.80 21.33
N LEU A 471 -57.43 -78.49 20.22
CA LEU A 471 -56.10 -77.89 20.22
C LEU A 471 -56.15 -76.41 20.65
N CYS A 472 -57.18 -75.67 20.21
CA CYS A 472 -57.40 -74.27 20.56
C CYS A 472 -58.00 -74.08 21.97
N SER A 473 -58.72 -75.07 22.52
CA SER A 473 -59.33 -75.02 23.86
C SER A 473 -58.46 -75.60 24.99
N GLY A 474 -57.28 -76.13 24.68
CA GLY A 474 -56.39 -76.78 25.66
C GLY A 474 -55.49 -75.80 26.41
N ALA A 475 -55.07 -76.14 27.64
CA ALA A 475 -54.17 -75.35 28.49
C ALA A 475 -52.68 -75.38 28.04
N GLY A 476 -52.43 -75.41 26.72
CA GLY A 476 -51.09 -75.53 26.15
C GLY A 476 -50.75 -74.36 25.23
N ASN A 477 -49.46 -74.21 24.94
CA ASN A 477 -48.90 -73.13 24.10
C ASN A 477 -49.41 -73.14 22.63
N PHE A 478 -50.27 -74.09 22.24
CA PHE A 478 -50.80 -74.19 20.88
C PHE A 478 -51.63 -72.96 20.50
N LYS A 479 -52.55 -72.52 21.39
CA LYS A 479 -53.36 -71.31 21.15
C LYS A 479 -52.48 -70.07 20.96
N ASP A 480 -51.38 -69.97 21.72
CA ASP A 480 -50.46 -68.83 21.65
C ASP A 480 -49.52 -68.86 20.44
N LEU A 481 -49.07 -70.05 20.03
CA LEU A 481 -48.14 -70.24 18.92
C LEU A 481 -48.86 -70.27 17.55
N CYS A 482 -50.06 -70.83 17.50
CA CYS A 482 -50.86 -71.07 16.29
C CYS A 482 -52.15 -70.26 16.28
N CYS A 483 -52.03 -69.02 16.74
CA CYS A 483 -53.16 -68.19 17.10
C CYS A 483 -54.08 -67.84 15.90
N LEU A 484 -53.57 -67.75 14.65
CA LEU A 484 -54.42 -67.53 13.46
C LEU A 484 -55.38 -68.69 13.23
N GLU A 485 -54.93 -69.93 13.45
CA GLU A 485 -55.77 -71.13 13.28
C GLU A 485 -56.90 -71.16 14.32
N CYS A 486 -56.69 -70.50 15.47
CA CYS A 486 -57.62 -70.43 16.58
C CYS A 486 -58.50 -69.15 16.61
N LEU A 487 -58.30 -68.18 15.69
CA LEU A 487 -59.04 -66.90 15.69
C LEU A 487 -60.57 -67.04 15.59
N ASN A 488 -61.06 -68.10 14.95
CA ASN A 488 -62.49 -68.36 14.77
C ASN A 488 -63.06 -69.32 15.84
N TYR A 489 -62.26 -69.72 16.84
CA TYR A 489 -62.62 -70.68 17.89
C TYR A 489 -62.60 -70.03 19.29
N GLU A 490 -62.64 -68.70 19.36
CA GLU A 490 -62.82 -67.97 20.62
C GLU A 490 -64.23 -68.06 21.18
#